data_AF-M5TE49-F1
#
_entry.id   AF-M5TE49-F1
#
_cell.length_a   1.000
_cell.length_b   1.000
_cell.length_c   1.000
_cell.angle_alpha   90.00
_cell.angle_beta   90.00
_cell.angle_gamma   90.00
#
_symmetry.space_group_name_H-M   'P 1'
#
loop_
_entity.id
_entity.type
_entity.pdbx_description
1 polymer ?
#
loop_
_entity_poly.entity_id
_entity_poly.type
_entity_poly.pdbx_seq_one_letter_code
_entity_poly.pdbx_strand_id
1 'polypeptide(L)'
;MAKTQEIAARQDALRTAMKKLDADTYQTIREDFYRIADNLKPLADALEIADADVGPEGPLLEEHYIFIQMYDLLRKSELGAVV
;
A
#
# COMPACT_ATOMS: atom_id res chain seq x y z
N MET A 1 -3.38 15.47 19.45
CA MET A 1 -2.16 16.27 19.21
C MET A 1 -0.90 15.42 19.24
N ALA A 2 -0.69 14.52 20.23
CA ALA A 2 0.48 13.64 20.28
C ALA A 2 0.68 12.73 19.04
N LYS A 3 -0.35 11.98 18.61
CA LYS A 3 -0.27 11.07 17.44
C LYS A 3 0.08 11.80 16.13
N THR A 4 -0.40 13.03 15.95
CA THR A 4 -0.09 13.85 14.76
C THR A 4 1.37 14.30 14.76
N GLN A 5 1.93 14.63 15.93
CA GLN A 5 3.34 14.98 16.07
C GLN A 5 4.26 13.78 15.82
N GLU A 6 3.86 12.59 16.26
CA GLU A 6 4.59 11.33 15.99
C GLU A 6 4.62 10.99 14.50
N ILE A 7 3.49 11.14 13.80
CA ILE A 7 3.39 10.95 12.34
C ILE A 7 4.33 11.93 11.62
N ALA A 8 4.27 13.21 11.97
CA ALA A 8 5.13 14.23 11.35
C ALA A 8 6.62 13.91 11.55
N ALA A 9 7.02 13.57 12.78
CA ALA A 9 8.40 13.19 13.08
C ALA A 9 8.84 11.94 12.29
N ARG A 10 7.96 10.96 12.12
CA ARG A 10 8.24 9.75 11.33
C ARG A 10 8.43 10.09 9.85
N GLN A 11 7.57 10.92 9.27
CA GLN A 11 7.70 11.38 7.89
C GLN A 11 9.00 12.15 7.67
N ASP A 12 9.41 13.02 8.60
CA ASP A 12 10.67 13.77 8.49
C ASP A 12 11.90 12.84 8.55
N ALA A 13 11.87 11.83 9.42
CA ALA A 13 12.91 10.81 9.46
C ALA A 13 12.97 10.02 8.14
N LEU A 14 11.82 9.66 7.56
CA LEU A 14 11.74 8.97 6.27
C LEU A 14 12.25 9.84 5.12
N ARG A 15 11.85 11.12 5.03
CA ARG A 15 12.39 12.07 4.03
C ARG A 15 13.90 12.18 4.13
N THR A 16 14.43 12.25 5.36
CA THR A 16 15.87 12.33 5.60
C THR A 16 16.59 11.06 5.13
N ALA A 17 15.99 9.89 5.34
CA ALA A 17 16.54 8.62 4.86
C ALA A 17 16.51 8.52 3.33
N MET A 18 15.37 8.83 2.70
CA MET A 18 15.19 8.79 1.24
C MET A 18 16.18 9.72 0.52
N LYS A 19 16.46 10.91 1.09
CA LYS A 19 17.44 11.87 0.54
C LYS A 19 18.89 11.39 0.53
N LYS A 20 19.23 10.36 1.32
CA LYS A 20 20.58 9.80 1.38
C LYS A 20 20.81 8.68 0.38
N LEU A 21 19.74 8.21 -0.27
CA LEU A 21 19.81 7.18 -1.30
C LEU A 21 20.42 7.77 -2.57
N ASP A 22 21.07 6.91 -3.35
CA ASP A 22 21.38 7.24 -4.73
C ASP A 22 20.10 7.34 -5.57
N ALA A 23 20.22 7.95 -6.75
CA ALA A 23 19.08 8.24 -7.60
C ALA A 23 18.35 6.98 -8.09
N ASP A 24 19.06 5.89 -8.35
CA ASP A 24 18.50 4.64 -8.86
C ASP A 24 17.69 3.93 -7.78
N THR A 25 18.27 3.82 -6.58
CA THR A 25 17.56 3.26 -5.41
C THR A 25 16.33 4.10 -5.04
N TYR A 26 16.45 5.44 -5.07
CA TYR A 26 15.31 6.31 -4.80
C TYR A 26 14.16 6.08 -5.79
N GLN A 27 14.45 6.06 -7.10
CA GLN A 27 13.41 5.86 -8.11
C GLN A 27 12.79 4.46 -8.01
N THR A 28 13.60 3.42 -7.79
CA THR A 28 13.10 2.05 -7.62
C THR A 28 12.07 1.97 -6.50
N ILE A 29 12.38 2.50 -5.31
CA ILE A 29 11.45 2.50 -4.17
C ILE A 29 10.15 3.24 -4.50
N ARG A 30 10.26 4.41 -5.13
CA ARG A 30 9.12 5.25 -5.49
C ARG A 30 8.21 4.55 -6.51
N GLU A 31 8.79 4.00 -7.57
CA GLU A 31 8.04 3.30 -8.61
C GLU A 31 7.37 2.04 -8.08
N ASP A 32 8.07 1.24 -7.27
CA ASP A 32 7.51 0.03 -6.67
C ASP A 32 6.37 0.37 -5.71
N PHE A 33 6.51 1.42 -4.90
CA PHE A 33 5.44 1.88 -4.01
C PHE A 33 4.17 2.21 -4.79
N TYR A 34 4.27 3.02 -5.85
CA TYR A 34 3.10 3.39 -6.66
C TYR A 34 2.55 2.20 -7.42
N ARG A 35 3.40 1.32 -7.97
CA ARG A 35 2.94 0.10 -8.64
C ARG A 35 2.13 -0.79 -7.71
N ILE A 36 2.56 -0.93 -6.45
CA ILE A 36 1.79 -1.68 -5.45
C ILE A 36 0.48 -0.94 -5.13
N ALA A 37 0.53 0.37 -4.84
CA ALA A 37 -0.64 1.16 -4.48
C ALA A 37 -1.72 1.16 -5.57
N ASP A 38 -1.31 1.22 -6.83
CA ASP A 38 -2.20 1.27 -7.98
C ASP A 38 -2.85 -0.08 -8.28
N ASN A 39 -2.20 -1.21 -7.96
CA ASN A 39 -2.67 -2.54 -8.32
C ASN A 39 -3.37 -3.29 -7.19
N LEU A 40 -3.13 -2.95 -5.92
CA LEU A 40 -3.62 -3.74 -4.80
C LEU A 40 -5.15 -3.74 -4.67
N LYS A 41 -5.79 -2.56 -4.75
CA LYS A 41 -7.25 -2.44 -4.67
C LYS A 41 -7.95 -3.02 -5.90
N PRO A 42 -7.50 -2.74 -7.15
CA PRO A 42 -8.06 -3.40 -8.32
C PRO A 42 -7.98 -4.93 -8.28
N LEU A 43 -6.89 -5.49 -7.75
CA LEU A 43 -6.77 -6.94 -7.57
C LEU A 43 -7.82 -7.48 -6.59
N ALA A 44 -7.94 -6.86 -5.41
CA ALA A 44 -8.96 -7.26 -4.44
C ALA A 44 -10.37 -7.20 -5.04
N ASP A 45 -10.69 -6.14 -5.77
CA ASP A 45 -12.01 -5.96 -6.40
C ASP A 45 -12.27 -7.00 -7.48
N ALA A 46 -11.27 -7.30 -8.31
CA ALA A 46 -11.37 -8.32 -9.34
C ALA A 46 -11.65 -9.71 -8.75
N LEU A 47 -11.05 -10.03 -7.60
CA LEU A 47 -11.29 -11.30 -6.90
C LEU A 47 -12.72 -11.41 -6.37
N GLU A 48 -13.25 -10.35 -5.75
CA GLU A 48 -14.63 -10.31 -5.26
C GLU A 48 -15.65 -10.45 -6.40
N ILE A 49 -15.44 -9.71 -7.50
CA ILE A 49 -16.32 -9.76 -8.68
C ILE A 49 -16.29 -11.16 -9.31
N ALA A 50 -15.09 -11.73 -9.50
CA ALA A 50 -14.95 -13.05 -10.10
C ALA A 50 -15.60 -14.15 -9.25
N ASP A 51 -15.55 -14.06 -7.92
CA ASP A 51 -16.22 -14.99 -7.02
C ASP A 51 -17.76 -14.86 -7.14
N ALA A 52 -18.26 -13.62 -7.13
CA ALA A 52 -19.70 -13.34 -7.23
C ALA A 52 -20.33 -13.90 -8.53
N ASP A 53 -19.57 -13.94 -9.62
CA ASP A 53 -20.00 -14.51 -10.90
C ASP A 53 -20.10 -16.06 -10.87
N VAL A 54 -19.40 -16.72 -9.95
CA VAL A 54 -19.33 -18.20 -9.84
C VAL A 54 -20.30 -18.74 -8.78
N GLY A 55 -20.54 -18.00 -7.69
CA GLY A 55 -21.46 -18.34 -6.61
C GLY A 55 -20.97 -17.86 -5.25
N PRO A 56 -21.84 -17.75 -4.22
CA PRO A 56 -21.44 -17.21 -2.93
C PRO A 56 -20.41 -18.11 -2.23
N GLU A 57 -19.40 -17.47 -1.60
CA GLU A 57 -18.41 -18.07 -0.69
C GLU A 57 -17.40 -19.02 -1.34
N GLY A 58 -16.81 -18.61 -2.47
CA GLY A 58 -15.70 -19.31 -3.11
C GLY A 58 -14.31 -18.92 -2.59
N PRO A 59 -13.27 -19.67 -2.98
CA PRO A 59 -11.89 -19.42 -2.56
C PRO A 59 -11.32 -18.08 -3.04
N LEU A 60 -11.93 -17.41 -4.04
CA LEU A 60 -11.45 -16.09 -4.48
C LEU A 60 -11.88 -14.99 -3.51
N LEU A 61 -13.01 -15.16 -2.82
CA LEU A 61 -13.43 -14.25 -1.76
C LEU A 61 -12.48 -14.31 -0.55
N GLU A 62 -11.93 -15.49 -0.23
CA GLU A 62 -10.88 -15.62 0.80
C GLU A 62 -9.63 -14.81 0.44
N GLU A 63 -9.18 -14.88 -0.82
CA GLU A 63 -8.04 -14.10 -1.32
C GLU A 63 -8.34 -12.59 -1.33
N HIS A 64 -9.56 -12.18 -1.73
CA HIS A 64 -10.00 -10.78 -1.64
C HIS A 64 -9.77 -10.21 -0.23
N TYR A 65 -10.14 -10.97 0.81
CA TYR A 65 -9.96 -10.52 2.19
C TYR A 65 -8.49 -10.34 2.58
N ILE A 66 -7.57 -11.11 2.00
CA ILE A 66 -6.13 -10.93 2.22
C ILE A 66 -5.67 -9.63 1.56
N PHE A 67 -5.99 -9.43 0.28
CA PHE A 67 -5.52 -8.26 -0.46
C PHE A 67 -6.15 -6.94 0.02
N ILE A 68 -7.42 -6.95 0.45
CA ILE A 68 -8.04 -5.75 1.02
C ILE A 68 -7.41 -5.38 2.37
N GLN A 69 -7.02 -6.37 3.19
CA GLN A 69 -6.26 -6.10 4.43
C GLN A 69 -4.88 -5.52 4.13
N MET A 70 -4.19 -6.03 3.11
CA MET A 70 -2.93 -5.45 2.67
C MET A 70 -3.12 -4.00 2.17
N TYR A 71 -4.24 -3.69 1.51
CA TYR A 71 -4.54 -2.33 1.03
C TYR A 71 -4.73 -1.37 2.21
N ASP A 72 -5.46 -1.81 3.23
CA ASP A 72 -5.67 -1.04 4.45
C ASP A 72 -4.38 -0.80 5.24
N LEU A 73 -3.46 -1.77 5.23
CA LEU A 73 -2.13 -1.60 5.82
C LEU A 73 -1.28 -0.64 5.01
N LEU A 74 -1.30 -0.74 3.67
CA LEU A 74 -0.57 0.18 2.79
C LEU A 74 -1.02 1.63 3.00
N ARG A 75 -2.32 1.88 3.16
CA ARG A 75 -2.88 3.21 3.46
C ARG A 75 -2.42 3.80 4.80
N LYS A 76 -1.91 2.97 5.72
CA LYS A 76 -1.32 3.40 7.00
C LYS A 76 0.19 3.64 6.89
N SER A 77 0.80 3.35 5.75
CA SER A 77 2.22 3.58 5.53
C SER A 77 2.52 5.07 5.37
N GLU A 78 3.43 5.58 6.19
CA GLU A 78 3.95 6.95 6.06
C GLU A 78 4.90 7.11 4.85
N LEU A 79 5.29 6.01 4.20
CA LEU A 79 6.13 6.04 3.01
C LEU A 79 5.45 6.80 1.86
N GLY A 80 4.13 6.66 1.71
CA GLY A 80 3.35 7.36 0.68
C GLY A 80 3.35 8.88 0.79
N ALA A 81 3.75 9.43 1.94
CA ALA A 81 3.87 10.87 2.16
C ALA A 81 5.29 11.42 1.84
N VAL A 82 6.22 10.55 1.44
CA VAL A 82 7.62 10.90 1.22
C VAL A 82 8.20 10.43 -0.13
N VAL A 83 7.54 9.49 -0.81
CA VAL A 83 7.85 9.06 -2.19
C VAL A 83 7.13 9.91 -3.23
#